data_AF-J0D1B7-F1
#
_entry.id   AF-J0D1B7-F1
#
_cell.length_a   1.000
_cell.length_b   1.000
_cell.length_c   1.000
_cell.angle_alpha   90.00
_cell.angle_beta   90.00
_cell.angle_gamma   90.00
#
_symmetry.space_group_name_H-M   'P 1'
#
loop_
_entity.id
_entity.type
_entity.pdbx_description
1 polymer ?
#
loop_
_entity_poly.entity_id
_entity_poly.type
_entity_poly.pdbx_seq_one_letter_code
_entity_poly.pdbx_strand_id
1 'polypeptide(L)'
;DNYLADLKRAKRDLLRDGHAPAFPDELWEAVLADRFVDFLTVGTPRATRPIADQSDWNDAFQDWAAAVCHTYPHRSNELAVYRQFVTDLFRSTHKDEHRRVIAADAAVRCEVANDSRLSFADTLRHRATADRFLSPYG
;
A
#
# COMPACT_ATOMS: atom_id res chain seq x y z
N ASP A 1 -12.12 -20.27 -13.68
CA ASP A 1 -11.63 -19.11 -14.45
C ASP A 1 -10.30 -18.62 -13.93
N ASN A 2 -9.30 -18.50 -14.82
CA ASN A 2 -7.96 -18.03 -14.46
C ASN A 2 -7.91 -16.50 -14.62
N TYR A 3 -8.33 -15.75 -13.61
CA TYR A 3 -8.35 -14.28 -13.63
C TYR A 3 -6.95 -13.66 -13.84
N LEU A 4 -5.89 -14.39 -13.47
CA LEU A 4 -4.50 -14.01 -13.73
C LEU A 4 -4.10 -14.11 -15.21
N ALA A 5 -4.84 -14.87 -16.02
CA ALA A 5 -4.52 -15.05 -17.44
C ALA A 5 -4.92 -13.83 -18.30
N ASP A 6 -5.85 -12.99 -17.83
CA ASP A 6 -6.28 -11.78 -18.52
C ASP A 6 -6.69 -10.68 -17.54
N LEU A 7 -5.68 -9.98 -17.01
CA LEU A 7 -5.86 -8.84 -16.09
C LEU A 7 -6.67 -7.69 -16.72
N LYS A 8 -6.61 -7.53 -18.05
CA LYS A 8 -7.37 -6.49 -18.76
C LYS A 8 -8.87 -6.80 -18.75
N ARG A 9 -9.22 -8.06 -18.95
CA ARG A 9 -10.61 -8.52 -18.80
C ARG A 9 -11.08 -8.40 -17.37
N ALA A 10 -10.27 -8.84 -16.40
CA ALA A 10 -10.60 -8.72 -14.97
C ALA A 10 -10.84 -7.24 -14.57
N LYS A 11 -9.97 -6.32 -15.02
CA LYS A 11 -10.14 -4.88 -14.82
C LYS A 11 -11.44 -4.37 -15.44
N ARG A 12 -11.73 -4.71 -16.69
CA ARG A 12 -12.96 -4.28 -17.37
C ARG A 12 -14.20 -4.77 -16.62
N ASP A 13 -14.20 -6.03 -16.21
CA ASP A 13 -15.34 -6.63 -15.51
C ASP A 13 -15.53 -5.98 -14.12
N LEU A 14 -14.44 -5.66 -13.43
CA LEU A 14 -14.43 -4.94 -12.14
C LEU A 14 -14.97 -3.51 -12.26
N LEU A 15 -14.55 -2.77 -13.30
CA LEU A 15 -14.97 -1.38 -13.50
C LEU A 15 -16.38 -1.26 -14.11
N ARG A 16 -16.90 -2.33 -14.73
CA ARG A 16 -18.18 -2.32 -15.45
C ARG A 16 -19.36 -1.94 -14.55
N ASP A 17 -19.36 -2.43 -13.32
CA ASP A 17 -20.52 -2.33 -12.44
C ASP A 17 -20.52 -1.02 -11.61
N GLY A 18 -19.50 -0.16 -11.77
CA GLY A 18 -19.42 1.17 -11.14
C GLY A 18 -19.24 1.16 -9.61
N HIS A 19 -19.08 -0.02 -9.00
CA HIS A 19 -18.87 -0.20 -7.57
C HIS A 19 -17.39 -0.13 -7.14
N ALA A 20 -16.47 -0.01 -8.09
CA ALA A 20 -15.05 0.11 -7.82
C ALA A 20 -14.75 1.45 -7.12
N PRO A 21 -13.92 1.46 -6.06
CA PRO A 21 -13.49 2.70 -5.40
C PRO A 21 -12.71 3.60 -6.36
N ALA A 22 -12.66 4.89 -6.03
CA ALA A 22 -11.83 5.85 -6.76
C ALA A 22 -10.35 5.47 -6.58
N PHE A 23 -9.72 4.99 -7.67
CA PHE A 23 -8.34 4.54 -7.69
C PHE A 23 -7.78 4.71 -9.11
N PRO A 24 -6.48 5.04 -9.29
CA PRO A 24 -5.94 5.32 -10.62
C PRO A 24 -6.10 4.12 -11.54
N ASP A 25 -6.60 4.38 -12.75
CA ASP A 25 -6.98 3.34 -13.69
C ASP A 25 -5.78 2.42 -14.03
N GLU A 26 -4.59 3.00 -14.08
CA GLU A 26 -3.30 2.35 -14.37
C GLU A 26 -2.86 1.34 -13.30
N LEU A 27 -3.38 1.44 -12.07
CA LEU A 27 -2.94 0.62 -10.94
C LEU A 27 -3.82 -0.58 -10.62
N TRP A 28 -5.01 -0.66 -11.22
CA TRP A 28 -5.89 -1.80 -11.04
C TRP A 28 -5.23 -3.12 -11.46
N GLU A 29 -4.42 -3.13 -12.51
CA GLU A 29 -3.70 -4.34 -12.94
C GLU A 29 -2.61 -4.77 -11.95
N ALA A 30 -2.05 -3.85 -11.17
CA ALA A 30 -1.12 -4.20 -10.09
C ALA A 30 -1.88 -4.79 -8.90
N VAL A 31 -3.00 -4.17 -8.50
CA VAL A 31 -3.87 -4.67 -7.42
C VAL A 31 -4.42 -6.06 -7.76
N LEU A 32 -4.96 -6.27 -8.96
CA LEU A 32 -5.53 -7.55 -9.40
C LEU A 32 -4.51 -8.69 -9.50
N ALA A 33 -3.24 -8.35 -9.64
CA ALA A 33 -2.13 -9.29 -9.68
C ALA A 33 -1.45 -9.46 -8.31
N ASP A 34 -1.98 -8.83 -7.25
CA ASP A 34 -1.38 -8.74 -5.92
C ASP A 34 0.09 -8.27 -5.95
N ARG A 35 0.39 -7.31 -6.83
CA ARG A 35 1.73 -6.74 -7.01
C ARG A 35 1.91 -5.49 -6.17
N PHE A 36 3.18 -5.18 -5.88
CA PHE A 36 3.57 -3.93 -5.25
C PHE A 36 3.09 -2.72 -6.06
N VAL A 37 2.44 -1.79 -5.37
CA VAL A 37 2.03 -0.49 -5.89
C VAL A 37 2.85 0.58 -5.19
N ASP A 38 3.74 1.23 -5.92
CA ASP A 38 4.51 2.32 -5.33
C ASP A 38 3.66 3.61 -5.29
N PHE A 39 3.48 4.14 -4.08
CA PHE A 39 2.70 5.36 -3.85
C PHE A 39 3.46 6.63 -4.26
N LEU A 40 4.79 6.54 -4.48
CA LEU A 40 5.63 7.68 -4.82
C LEU A 40 5.74 7.92 -6.33
N THR A 41 5.74 6.84 -7.13
CA THR A 41 5.80 6.94 -8.60
C THR A 41 4.45 7.20 -9.24
N VAL A 42 3.36 6.86 -8.56
CA VAL A 42 2.02 6.97 -9.11
C VAL A 42 1.27 7.99 -8.30
N GLY A 43 0.99 9.14 -8.91
CA GLY A 43 0.05 10.08 -8.33
C GLY A 43 -1.25 9.33 -8.04
N THR A 44 -1.64 9.24 -6.77
CA THR A 44 -3.02 8.87 -6.44
C THR A 44 -3.95 9.85 -7.17
N PRO A 45 -5.24 9.54 -7.36
CA PRO A 45 -6.16 10.44 -8.05
C PRO A 45 -6.20 11.84 -7.40
N ARG A 46 -5.72 11.94 -6.15
CA ARG A 46 -5.60 13.14 -5.32
C ARG A 46 -4.18 13.73 -5.24
N ALA A 47 -3.14 13.00 -5.62
CA ALA A 47 -1.76 13.44 -5.43
C ALA A 47 -1.22 14.14 -6.68
N THR A 48 -1.51 15.45 -6.79
CA THR A 48 -0.75 16.36 -7.67
C THR A 48 0.64 16.68 -7.10
N ARG A 49 0.93 16.25 -5.87
CA ARG A 49 2.17 16.50 -5.13
C ARG A 49 2.68 15.19 -4.49
N PRO A 50 4.00 15.06 -4.26
CA PRO A 50 4.56 13.90 -3.57
C PRO A 50 4.00 13.74 -2.17
N ILE A 51 3.85 12.49 -1.72
CA ILE A 51 3.49 12.17 -0.33
C ILE A 51 4.60 12.69 0.57
N ALA A 52 4.28 13.65 1.44
CA ALA A 52 5.26 14.33 2.28
C ALA A 52 5.15 13.96 3.76
N ASP A 53 3.95 13.63 4.23
CA ASP A 53 3.67 13.40 5.64
C ASP A 53 2.67 12.27 5.89
N GLN A 54 2.35 12.06 7.17
CA GLN A 54 1.38 11.07 7.62
C GLN A 54 0.00 11.21 6.96
N SER A 55 -0.49 12.43 6.74
CA SER A 55 -1.84 12.65 6.21
C SER A 55 -1.90 12.28 4.74
N ASP A 56 -0.91 12.73 3.96
CA ASP A 56 -0.79 12.37 2.54
C ASP A 56 -0.64 10.84 2.39
N TRP A 57 0.17 10.20 3.25
CA TRP A 57 0.35 8.75 3.22
C TRP A 57 -0.94 8.02 3.58
N ASN A 58 -1.67 8.50 4.59
CA ASN A 58 -2.90 7.88 5.04
C ASN A 58 -3.99 7.94 3.96
N ASP A 59 -4.14 9.07 3.27
CA ASP A 59 -5.07 9.20 2.14
C ASP A 59 -4.70 8.20 1.03
N ALA A 60 -3.43 8.15 0.63
CA ALA A 60 -2.95 7.22 -0.39
C ALA A 60 -3.14 5.74 -0.01
N PHE A 61 -2.84 5.40 1.25
CA PHE A 61 -3.02 4.06 1.78
C PHE A 61 -4.50 3.67 1.81
N GLN A 62 -5.40 4.59 2.17
CA GLN A 62 -6.84 4.30 2.20
C GLN A 62 -7.41 4.02 0.81
N ASP A 63 -7.02 4.80 -0.20
CA ASP A 63 -7.43 4.58 -1.60
C ASP A 63 -6.95 3.21 -2.09
N TRP A 64 -5.68 2.88 -1.86
CA TRP A 64 -5.11 1.58 -2.20
C TRP A 64 -5.76 0.42 -1.43
N ALA A 65 -5.93 0.55 -0.11
CA ALA A 65 -6.54 -0.48 0.72
C ALA A 65 -8.01 -0.74 0.34
N ALA A 66 -8.75 0.29 -0.07
CA ALA A 66 -10.10 0.13 -0.60
C ALA A 66 -10.10 -0.70 -1.89
N ALA A 67 -9.18 -0.43 -2.82
CA ALA A 67 -9.05 -1.21 -4.06
C ALA A 67 -8.65 -2.67 -3.78
N VAL A 68 -7.72 -2.89 -2.85
CA VAL A 68 -7.31 -4.23 -2.41
C VAL A 68 -8.47 -4.96 -1.74
N CYS A 69 -9.23 -4.33 -0.84
CA CYS A 69 -10.37 -4.96 -0.17
C CYS A 69 -11.53 -5.24 -1.12
N HIS A 70 -11.72 -4.41 -2.15
CA HIS A 70 -12.70 -4.67 -3.21
C HIS A 70 -12.35 -5.95 -3.98
N THR A 71 -11.07 -6.17 -4.24
CA THR A 71 -10.58 -7.37 -4.96
C THR A 71 -10.44 -8.59 -4.03
N TYR A 72 -10.01 -8.37 -2.80
CA TYR A 72 -9.68 -9.37 -1.79
C TYR A 72 -10.29 -8.99 -0.43
N PRO A 73 -11.61 -9.20 -0.22
CA PRO A 73 -12.31 -8.75 1.00
C PRO A 73 -11.71 -9.29 2.31
N HIS A 74 -11.12 -10.49 2.26
CA HIS A 74 -10.50 -11.16 3.39
C HIS A 74 -9.23 -10.45 3.91
N ARG A 75 -8.62 -9.56 3.13
CA ARG A 75 -7.40 -8.82 3.50
C ARG A 75 -7.66 -7.58 4.38
N SER A 76 -8.91 -7.20 4.57
CA SER A 76 -9.29 -6.00 5.32
C SER A 76 -8.67 -5.92 6.73
N ASN A 77 -8.65 -7.04 7.46
CA ASN A 77 -8.10 -7.08 8.81
C ASN A 77 -6.58 -6.85 8.84
N GLU A 78 -5.81 -7.53 7.97
CA GLU A 78 -4.35 -7.36 7.94
C GLU A 78 -3.95 -5.93 7.50
N LEU A 79 -4.70 -5.33 6.58
CA LEU A 79 -4.47 -3.96 6.13
C LEU A 79 -4.75 -2.94 7.24
N ALA A 80 -5.79 -3.18 8.07
CA ALA A 80 -6.07 -2.33 9.22
C ALA A 80 -4.96 -2.40 10.27
N VAL A 81 -4.44 -3.61 10.55
CA VAL A 81 -3.29 -3.81 11.45
C VAL A 81 -2.06 -3.09 10.92
N TYR A 82 -1.75 -3.24 9.63
CA TYR A 82 -0.60 -2.58 9.02
C TYR A 82 -0.71 -1.06 9.00
N ARG A 83 -1.91 -0.52 8.74
CA ARG A 83 -2.16 0.93 8.80
C ARG A 83 -1.82 1.49 10.17
N GLN A 84 -2.23 0.79 11.23
CA GLN A 84 -1.94 1.21 12.60
C GLN A 84 -0.43 1.17 12.87
N PHE A 85 0.26 0.11 12.43
CA PHE A 85 1.71 0.01 12.55
C PHE A 85 2.46 1.20 11.93
N VAL A 86 2.19 1.54 10.67
CA VAL A 86 2.87 2.68 10.01
C VAL A 86 2.44 4.03 10.62
N THR A 87 1.18 4.15 11.04
CA THR A 87 0.70 5.33 11.80
C THR A 87 1.51 5.55 13.07
N ASP A 88 1.84 4.48 13.80
CA ASP A 88 2.65 4.56 15.02
C ASP A 88 4.11 4.90 14.71
N LEU A 89 4.65 4.48 13.55
CA LEU A 89 5.96 4.95 13.07
C LEU A 89 5.95 6.47 12.82
N PHE A 90 4.93 7.01 12.15
CA PHE A 90 4.81 8.46 11.95
C PHE A 90 4.70 9.23 13.27
N ARG A 91 3.92 8.73 14.23
CA ARG A 91 3.74 9.37 15.54
C ARG A 91 5.00 9.35 16.40
N SER A 92 5.85 8.34 16.23
CA SER A 92 7.12 8.20 16.94
C SER A 92 8.31 8.85 16.23
N THR A 93 8.10 9.38 15.02
CA THR A 93 9.14 9.98 14.18
C THR A 93 8.92 11.49 14.04
N HIS A 94 10.00 12.28 14.15
CA HIS A 94 9.91 13.73 13.94
C HIS A 94 9.43 14.06 12.51
N LYS A 95 8.69 15.16 12.34
CA LYS A 95 8.09 15.53 11.04
C LYS A 95 9.11 15.64 9.91
N ASP A 96 10.29 16.19 10.19
CA ASP A 96 11.37 16.33 9.19
C ASP A 96 11.90 14.97 8.70
N GLU A 97 11.68 13.91 9.49
CA GLU A 97 12.12 12.54 9.20
C GLU A 97 10.98 11.68 8.62
N HIS A 98 9.78 12.23 8.37
CA HIS A 98 8.63 11.48 7.82
C HIS A 98 8.92 10.82 6.47
N ARG A 99 9.85 11.38 5.68
CA ARG A 99 10.36 10.75 4.45
C ARG A 99 10.95 9.36 4.69
N ARG A 100 11.55 9.12 5.86
CA ARG A 100 12.15 7.83 6.22
C ARG A 100 11.08 6.80 6.56
N VAL A 101 9.98 7.24 7.19
CA VAL A 101 8.79 6.40 7.43
C VAL A 101 8.15 5.99 6.10
N ILE A 102 8.02 6.93 5.14
CA ILE A 102 7.48 6.64 3.81
C ILE A 102 8.36 5.65 3.04
N ALA A 103 9.69 5.81 3.11
CA ALA A 103 10.63 4.86 2.51
C ALA A 103 10.56 3.48 3.18
N ALA A 104 10.44 3.44 4.52
CA ALA A 104 10.25 2.21 5.28
C ALA A 104 8.98 1.46 4.86
N ASP A 105 7.84 2.17 4.74
CA ASP A 105 6.57 1.63 4.25
C ASP A 105 6.73 1.02 2.85
N ALA A 106 7.33 1.76 1.91
CA ALA A 106 7.55 1.27 0.55
C ALA A 106 8.39 -0.01 0.53
N ALA A 107 9.45 -0.08 1.34
CA ALA A 107 10.29 -1.27 1.46
C ALA A 107 9.51 -2.47 2.03
N VAL A 108 8.72 -2.26 3.08
CA VAL A 108 7.90 -3.32 3.69
C VAL A 108 6.83 -3.83 2.71
N ARG A 109 6.08 -2.94 2.06
CA ARG A 109 5.07 -3.33 1.07
C ARG A 109 5.68 -4.07 -0.12
N CYS A 110 6.89 -3.69 -0.54
CA CYS A 110 7.65 -4.41 -1.56
C CYS A 110 8.05 -5.81 -1.08
N GLU A 111 8.52 -5.95 0.17
CA GLU A 111 8.88 -7.25 0.75
C GLU A 111 7.67 -8.20 0.81
N VAL A 112 6.52 -7.71 1.31
CA VAL A 112 5.27 -8.48 1.39
C VAL A 112 4.79 -8.93 0.00
N ALA A 113 4.91 -8.06 -1.02
CA ALA A 113 4.53 -8.43 -2.39
C ALA A 113 5.43 -9.49 -3.04
N ASN A 114 6.66 -9.69 -2.53
CA ASN A 114 7.64 -10.63 -3.08
C ASN A 114 7.81 -11.91 -2.24
N ASP A 115 7.31 -11.96 -1.01
CA ASP A 115 7.37 -13.14 -0.15
C ASP A 115 5.97 -13.55 0.32
N SER A 116 5.43 -14.63 -0.28
CA SER A 116 4.11 -15.18 0.04
C SER A 116 3.97 -15.71 1.47
N ARG A 117 5.07 -15.78 2.24
CA ARG A 117 5.06 -16.16 3.66
C ARG A 117 4.86 -14.96 4.59
N LEU A 118 4.79 -13.74 4.06
CA LEU A 118 4.57 -12.52 4.81
C LEU A 118 3.14 -12.02 4.62
N SER A 119 2.50 -11.68 5.74
CA SER A 119 1.23 -10.97 5.78
C SER A 119 1.46 -9.54 6.26
N PHE A 120 0.55 -8.64 5.89
CA PHE A 120 0.53 -7.28 6.45
C PHE A 120 0.33 -7.27 7.98
N ALA A 121 -0.18 -8.35 8.56
CA ALA A 121 -0.32 -8.51 10.01
C ALA A 121 1.02 -8.81 10.75
N ASP A 122 2.08 -9.22 10.03
CA ASP A 122 3.39 -9.59 10.61
C ASP A 122 4.24 -8.38 11.04
N THR A 123 3.63 -7.47 11.82
CA THR A 123 4.21 -6.17 12.22
C THR A 123 5.56 -6.27 12.92
N LEU A 124 5.85 -7.36 13.63
CA LEU A 124 7.17 -7.61 14.24
C LEU A 124 8.26 -7.80 13.18
N ARG A 125 7.95 -8.45 12.06
CA ARG A 125 8.90 -8.64 10.95
C ARG A 125 9.07 -7.32 10.19
N HIS A 126 7.96 -6.62 9.96
CA HIS A 126 7.95 -5.31 9.32
C HIS A 126 8.75 -4.28 10.10
N ARG A 127 8.74 -4.37 11.44
CA ARG A 127 9.55 -3.52 12.32
C ARG A 127 11.05 -3.66 12.03
N ALA A 128 11.54 -4.88 11.84
CA ALA A 128 12.96 -5.11 11.54
C ALA A 128 13.38 -4.49 10.20
N THR A 129 12.51 -4.53 9.18
CA THR A 129 12.75 -3.86 7.90
C THR A 129 12.67 -2.35 8.04
N ALA A 130 11.69 -1.82 8.77
CA ALA A 130 11.51 -0.38 8.99
C ALA A 130 12.67 0.26 9.77
N ASP A 131 13.20 -0.43 10.79
CA ASP A 131 14.30 0.08 11.62
C ASP A 131 15.56 0.40 10.78
N ARG A 132 15.80 -0.27 9.65
CA ARG A 132 16.91 0.04 8.73
C ARG A 132 16.81 1.45 8.15
N PHE A 133 15.59 1.92 7.91
CA PHE A 133 15.35 3.26 7.36
C PHE A 133 15.30 4.33 8.44
N LEU A 134 14.82 3.96 9.64
CA LEU A 134 14.63 4.87 10.77
C LEU A 134 15.88 5.02 11.65
N SER A 135 16.87 4.13 11.52
CA SER A 135 18.14 4.22 12.25
C SER A 135 18.84 5.54 11.93
N PRO A 136 19.28 6.34 12.93
CA PRO A 136 20.02 7.57 12.69
C PRO A 136 21.37 7.35 11.99
N TYR A 137 21.85 6.11 11.93
CA TYR A 137 23.16 5.76 11.38
C TYR A 137 23.13 5.23 9.94
N GLY A 138 21.96 4.93 9.37
CA GLY A 138 21.82 4.41 8.00
C GLY A 138 22.49 3.05 7.82
#